data_AF-A0A8K0HX02-F1
#
_entry.id   AF-A0A8K0HX02-F1
#
_cell.length_a   1.000
_cell.length_b   1.000
_cell.length_c   1.000
_cell.angle_alpha   90.00
_cell.angle_beta   90.00
_cell.angle_gamma   90.00
#
_symmetry.space_group_name_H-M   'P 1'
#
loop_
_entity.id
_entity.type
_entity.pdbx_description
1 polymer ?
#
loop_
_entity_poly.entity_id
_entity_poly.type
_entity_poly.pdbx_seq_one_letter_code
_entity_poly.pdbx_strand_id
1 'polypeptide(L)'
;MNFKNVKVPSPGSGAGTLVKVALLGGAAVYGALNSLYNVDGGHRAIVFNRIQGIKEKAVSREIRKILTERARNFNIALDDVSITSLSFGKEFTSAIEAKQVAAQEAERAKFIVEKAEQDKRSAIIRAQGEAKSAQLIGQAIASNPAFLALRQIEAAREIAQTIANSSNRVFLNSNDLLLNLQEMNVDSPTKLKK
;
A
#
# COMPACT_ATOMS: atom_id res chain seq x y z
N MET A 1 -3.14 -13.28 -2.26
CA MET A 1 -3.45 -12.83 -0.88
C MET A 1 -2.83 -13.82 0.09
N ASN A 2 -1.99 -13.33 0.99
CA ASN A 2 -1.11 -14.10 1.87
C ASN A 2 -1.89 -14.57 3.11
N PHE A 3 -2.14 -15.88 3.26
CA PHE A 3 -2.87 -16.44 4.42
C PHE A 3 -1.95 -16.75 5.61
N LYS A 4 -1.07 -15.82 5.97
CA LYS A 4 -0.11 -16.03 7.08
C LYS A 4 -0.58 -15.54 8.45
N ASN A 5 -1.83 -15.08 8.59
CA ASN A 5 -2.25 -14.42 9.83
C ASN A 5 -3.66 -14.79 10.32
N VAL A 6 -3.99 -16.08 10.36
CA VAL A 6 -5.15 -16.56 11.13
C VAL A 6 -4.67 -17.09 12.47
N LYS A 7 -4.74 -16.25 13.50
CA LYS A 7 -4.49 -16.62 14.89
C LYS A 7 -5.74 -17.31 15.43
N VAL A 8 -5.70 -18.64 15.53
CA VAL A 8 -6.74 -19.40 16.23
C VAL A 8 -6.49 -19.37 17.74
N PRO A 9 -7.51 -19.08 18.57
CA PRO A 9 -7.39 -19.22 20.01
C PRO A 9 -7.27 -20.70 20.37
N SER A 10 -6.30 -21.02 21.24
CA SER A 10 -6.06 -22.36 21.78
C SER A 10 -6.94 -22.62 23.00
N PRO A 11 -7.85 -23.62 22.98
CA PRO A 11 -8.51 -24.14 24.18
C PRO A 11 -7.92 -25.48 24.61
N GLY A 12 -8.02 -25.78 25.91
CA GLY A 12 -7.41 -26.94 26.57
C GLY A 12 -7.73 -28.32 25.97
N SER A 13 -6.85 -29.25 26.31
CA SER A 13 -6.51 -30.55 25.68
C SER A 13 -7.62 -31.60 25.52
N GLY A 14 -8.90 -31.29 25.73
CA GLY A 14 -10.02 -32.21 25.52
C GLY A 14 -11.12 -31.68 24.61
N ALA A 15 -11.39 -30.38 24.66
CA ALA A 15 -12.47 -29.74 23.90
C ALA A 15 -12.04 -29.26 22.49
N GLY A 16 -10.73 -29.07 22.27
CA GLY A 16 -10.20 -28.52 21.01
C GLY A 16 -10.33 -29.43 19.79
N THR A 17 -10.33 -30.76 19.98
CA THR A 17 -10.37 -31.73 18.87
C THR A 17 -11.77 -31.82 18.27
N LEU A 18 -12.82 -31.84 19.11
CA LEU A 18 -14.21 -31.86 18.66
C LEU A 18 -14.61 -30.58 17.93
N VAL A 19 -14.16 -29.42 18.42
CA VAL A 19 -14.42 -28.12 17.77
C VAL A 19 -13.73 -28.03 16.41
N LYS A 20 -12.49 -28.56 16.28
CA LYS A 20 -11.81 -28.63 14.97
C LYS A 20 -12.52 -29.54 13.99
N VAL A 21 -12.96 -30.72 14.42
CA VAL A 21 -13.67 -31.67 13.56
C VAL A 21 -15.04 -31.11 13.16
N ALA A 22 -15.75 -30.44 14.07
CA ALA A 22 -17.03 -29.80 13.76
C ALA A 22 -16.87 -28.64 12.75
N LEU A 23 -15.84 -27.80 12.91
CA LEU A 23 -15.56 -26.70 11.96
C LEU A 23 -15.12 -27.21 10.59
N LEU A 24 -14.24 -28.22 10.53
CA LEU A 24 -13.80 -28.83 9.27
C LEU A 24 -14.94 -29.59 8.58
N GLY A 25 -15.72 -30.36 9.32
CA GLY A 25 -16.87 -31.10 8.81
C GLY A 25 -17.97 -30.16 8.31
N GLY A 26 -18.29 -29.10 9.05
CA GLY A 26 -19.27 -28.10 8.65
C GLY A 26 -18.87 -27.35 7.37
N ALA A 27 -17.59 -26.98 7.24
CA ALA A 27 -17.08 -26.32 6.03
C ALA A 27 -17.11 -27.25 4.80
N ALA A 28 -16.80 -28.54 4.97
CA ALA A 28 -16.84 -29.51 3.88
C ALA A 28 -18.28 -29.78 3.38
N VAL A 29 -19.23 -29.93 4.30
CA VAL A 29 -20.65 -30.13 3.95
C VAL A 29 -21.24 -28.89 3.28
N TYR A 30 -20.92 -27.69 3.77
CA TYR A 30 -21.37 -26.44 3.16
C TYR A 30 -20.76 -26.22 1.76
N GLY A 31 -19.51 -26.63 1.55
CA GLY A 31 -18.83 -26.62 0.26
C GLY A 31 -19.44 -27.61 -0.74
N ALA A 32 -19.81 -28.81 -0.29
CA ALA A 32 -20.47 -29.80 -1.15
C ALA A 32 -21.88 -29.35 -1.56
N LEU A 33 -22.69 -28.86 -0.63
CA LEU A 33 -24.09 -28.47 -0.89
C LEU A 33 -24.24 -27.26 -1.81
N ASN A 34 -23.32 -26.29 -1.78
CA ASN A 34 -23.36 -25.12 -2.67
C ASN A 34 -22.61 -25.33 -4.00
N SER A 35 -22.06 -26.52 -4.24
CA SER A 35 -21.29 -26.80 -5.46
C SER A 35 -22.11 -27.40 -6.60
N LEU A 36 -23.32 -27.90 -6.34
CA LEU A 36 -24.21 -28.41 -7.37
C LEU A 36 -25.23 -27.34 -7.79
N TYR A 37 -24.91 -26.62 -8.85
CA TYR A 37 -25.90 -25.85 -9.61
C TYR A 37 -26.42 -26.71 -10.76
N ASN A 38 -27.72 -26.99 -10.75
CA ASN A 38 -28.44 -27.56 -11.88
C ASN A 38 -28.54 -26.48 -12.98
N VAL A 39 -28.12 -26.82 -14.20
CA VAL A 39 -28.28 -25.96 -15.38
C VAL A 39 -29.46 -26.51 -16.17
N ASP A 40 -30.60 -25.83 -16.10
CA ASP A 40 -31.78 -26.20 -16.90
C ASP A 40 -31.46 -26.09 -18.39
N GLY A 41 -31.56 -27.22 -19.07
CA GLY A 41 -31.24 -27.36 -20.50
C GLY A 41 -32.27 -26.65 -21.37
N GLY A 42 -31.81 -25.86 -22.34
CA GLY A 42 -32.68 -25.26 -23.35
C GLY A 42 -32.18 -23.98 -24.04
N HIS A 43 -31.04 -23.42 -23.62
CA HIS A 43 -30.49 -22.20 -24.23
C HIS A 43 -29.06 -22.43 -24.72
N ARG A 44 -28.76 -21.94 -25.93
CA ARG A 44 -27.43 -22.02 -26.57
C ARG A 44 -26.39 -21.42 -25.63
N ALA A 45 -25.50 -22.25 -25.10
CA ALA A 45 -24.46 -21.83 -24.18
C ALA A 45 -23.39 -21.02 -24.93
N ILE A 46 -23.22 -19.74 -24.54
CA ILE A 46 -21.98 -18.99 -24.80
C ILE A 46 -21.17 -19.10 -23.51
N VAL A 47 -20.00 -19.75 -23.58
CA VAL A 47 -19.10 -19.94 -22.43
C VAL A 47 -18.48 -18.59 -22.07
N PHE A 48 -18.87 -18.02 -20.92
CA PHE A 48 -18.41 -16.71 -20.44
C PHE A 48 -17.60 -16.87 -19.14
N ASN A 49 -16.31 -16.51 -19.14
CA ASN A 49 -15.49 -16.51 -17.93
C ASN A 49 -15.61 -15.15 -17.22
N ARG A 50 -16.22 -15.16 -16.02
CA ARG A 50 -16.57 -13.97 -15.22
C ARG A 50 -15.35 -13.13 -14.78
N ILE A 51 -14.14 -13.68 -14.78
CA ILE A 51 -12.92 -13.00 -14.28
C ILE A 51 -12.01 -12.53 -15.43
N GLN A 52 -11.99 -13.24 -16.57
CA GLN A 52 -10.98 -13.04 -17.61
C GLN A 52 -11.54 -12.65 -18.99
N GLY A 53 -12.86 -12.53 -19.14
CA GLY A 53 -13.46 -12.32 -20.45
C GLY A 53 -13.23 -13.49 -21.40
N ILE A 54 -13.55 -13.29 -22.67
CA ILE A 54 -13.44 -14.31 -23.72
C ILE A 54 -11.95 -14.48 -24.07
N LYS A 55 -11.35 -15.63 -23.75
CA LYS A 55 -9.96 -15.92 -24.14
C LYS A 55 -9.91 -16.12 -25.66
N GLU A 56 -9.15 -15.28 -26.37
CA GLU A 56 -8.94 -15.37 -27.83
C GLU A 56 -8.53 -16.78 -28.28
N LYS A 57 -7.71 -17.48 -27.48
CA LYS A 57 -7.26 -18.84 -27.79
C LYS A 57 -8.39 -19.89 -27.76
N ALA A 58 -9.45 -19.68 -26.99
CA ALA A 58 -10.59 -20.58 -26.96
C ALA A 58 -11.51 -20.36 -28.16
N VAL A 59 -11.77 -19.10 -28.50
CA VAL A 59 -12.58 -18.73 -29.67
C VAL A 59 -11.91 -19.11 -30.99
N SER A 60 -10.60 -18.88 -31.10
CA SER A 60 -9.83 -19.22 -32.30
C SER A 60 -9.84 -20.72 -32.59
N ARG A 61 -9.72 -21.59 -31.58
CA ARG A 61 -9.79 -23.05 -31.77
C ARG A 61 -11.18 -23.51 -32.22
N GLU A 62 -12.23 -22.95 -31.64
CA GLU A 62 -13.60 -23.33 -31.98
C GLU A 62 -13.95 -22.89 -33.41
N ILE A 63 -13.59 -21.67 -33.79
CA ILE A 63 -13.77 -21.16 -35.16
C ILE A 63 -12.96 -22.00 -36.15
N ARG A 64 -11.70 -22.33 -35.82
CA ARG A 64 -10.88 -23.22 -36.66
C ARG A 64 -11.58 -24.56 -36.89
N LYS A 65 -12.10 -25.19 -35.84
CA LYS A 65 -12.79 -26.48 -35.94
C LYS A 65 -14.00 -26.41 -36.89
N ILE A 66 -14.85 -25.40 -36.73
CA ILE A 66 -16.04 -25.19 -37.58
C ILE A 66 -15.62 -24.93 -39.04
N LEU A 67 -14.59 -24.12 -39.27
CA LEU A 67 -14.10 -23.81 -40.61
C LEU A 67 -13.45 -25.02 -41.28
N THR A 68 -12.63 -25.79 -40.56
CA THR A 68 -12.02 -27.03 -41.08
C THR A 68 -13.08 -28.07 -41.44
N GLU A 69 -14.13 -28.22 -40.63
CA GLU A 69 -15.22 -29.16 -40.89
C GLU A 69 -16.02 -28.77 -42.15
N ARG A 70 -16.31 -27.48 -42.34
CA ARG A 70 -16.96 -26.98 -43.57
C ARG A 70 -16.06 -27.10 -44.79
N ALA A 71 -14.77 -26.82 -44.66
CA ALA A 71 -13.80 -26.87 -45.75
C ALA A 71 -13.56 -28.30 -46.26
N ARG A 72 -13.66 -29.32 -45.39
CA ARG A 72 -13.58 -30.73 -45.78
C ARG A 72 -14.66 -31.14 -46.78
N ASN A 73 -15.87 -30.59 -46.68
CA ASN A 73 -16.95 -30.89 -47.64
C ASN A 73 -16.63 -30.39 -49.06
N PHE A 74 -15.70 -29.45 -49.19
CA PHE A 74 -15.24 -28.90 -50.47
C PHE A 74 -13.82 -29.35 -50.84
N ASN A 75 -13.26 -30.34 -50.13
CA ASN A 75 -11.87 -30.81 -50.29
C ASN A 75 -10.81 -29.70 -50.13
N ILE A 76 -11.04 -28.70 -49.27
CA ILE A 76 -10.08 -27.63 -48.97
C ILE A 76 -9.37 -27.93 -47.63
N ALA A 77 -8.04 -27.86 -47.63
CA ALA A 77 -7.23 -27.97 -46.41
C ALA A 77 -6.96 -26.57 -45.81
N LEU A 78 -7.13 -26.44 -44.49
CA LEU A 78 -6.93 -25.19 -43.74
C LEU A 78 -5.80 -25.39 -42.73
N ASP A 79 -4.73 -24.60 -42.84
CA ASP A 79 -3.58 -24.65 -41.93
C ASP A 79 -3.82 -23.79 -40.67
N ASP A 80 -3.85 -22.46 -40.83
CA ASP A 80 -4.04 -21.50 -39.73
C ASP A 80 -5.12 -20.45 -40.04
N VAL A 81 -5.85 -20.03 -38.99
CA VAL A 81 -6.90 -19.01 -39.06
C VAL A 81 -6.58 -17.88 -38.10
N SER A 82 -6.40 -16.68 -38.64
CA SER A 82 -6.27 -15.44 -37.87
C SER A 82 -7.56 -14.63 -37.93
N ILE A 83 -7.97 -14.06 -36.80
CA ILE A 83 -9.06 -13.08 -36.74
C ILE A 83 -8.40 -11.70 -36.81
N THR A 84 -8.70 -10.93 -37.85
CA THR A 84 -8.07 -9.61 -38.08
C THR A 84 -8.84 -8.47 -37.43
N SER A 85 -10.17 -8.53 -37.40
CA SER A 85 -11.00 -7.56 -36.70
C SER A 85 -12.29 -8.20 -36.18
N LEU A 86 -12.60 -7.89 -34.92
CA LEU A 86 -13.87 -8.23 -34.28
C LEU A 86 -14.54 -6.92 -33.90
N SER A 87 -15.65 -6.60 -34.54
CA SER A 87 -16.44 -5.42 -34.20
C SER A 87 -17.63 -5.84 -33.35
N PHE A 88 -17.79 -5.19 -32.20
CA PHE A 88 -18.97 -5.35 -31.36
C PHE A 88 -20.00 -4.27 -31.70
N GLY A 89 -21.27 -4.55 -31.43
CA GLY A 89 -22.33 -3.54 -31.54
C GLY A 89 -22.09 -2.36 -30.58
N LYS A 90 -22.50 -1.15 -30.98
CA LYS A 90 -22.30 0.11 -30.23
C LYS A 90 -22.75 0.02 -28.77
N GLU A 91 -23.88 -0.62 -28.51
CA GLU A 91 -24.46 -0.81 -27.17
C GLU A 91 -23.59 -1.71 -26.28
N PHE A 92 -23.01 -2.77 -26.85
CA PHE A 92 -22.11 -3.66 -26.13
C PHE A 92 -20.79 -2.96 -25.81
N THR A 93 -20.21 -2.23 -26.76
CA THR A 93 -18.99 -1.44 -26.54
C THR A 93 -19.18 -0.42 -25.41
N SER A 94 -20.28 0.32 -25.43
CA SER A 94 -20.61 1.30 -24.38
C SER A 94 -20.75 0.65 -22.99
N ALA A 95 -21.39 -0.53 -22.91
CA ALA A 95 -21.53 -1.26 -21.65
C ALA A 95 -20.18 -1.77 -21.10
N ILE A 96 -19.28 -2.20 -21.98
CA ILE A 96 -17.93 -2.64 -21.60
C ILE A 96 -17.09 -1.45 -21.13
N GLU A 97 -17.12 -0.33 -21.84
CA GLU A 97 -16.43 0.91 -21.45
C GLU A 97 -16.93 1.41 -20.09
N ALA A 98 -18.25 1.48 -19.88
CA ALA A 98 -18.82 1.87 -18.60
C ALA A 98 -18.36 0.96 -17.45
N LYS A 99 -18.29 -0.35 -17.70
CA LYS A 99 -17.79 -1.31 -16.70
C LYS A 99 -16.29 -1.15 -16.44
N GLN A 100 -15.50 -0.86 -17.46
CA GLN A 100 -14.06 -0.60 -17.31
C GLN A 100 -13.82 0.67 -16.50
N VAL A 101 -14.56 1.76 -16.79
CA VAL A 101 -14.49 3.01 -16.03
C VAL A 101 -14.87 2.77 -14.57
N ALA A 102 -15.98 2.08 -14.30
CA ALA A 102 -16.41 1.77 -12.94
C ALA A 102 -15.37 0.93 -12.16
N ALA A 103 -14.73 -0.05 -12.82
CA ALA A 103 -13.69 -0.85 -12.20
C ALA A 103 -12.43 -0.02 -11.87
N GLN A 104 -12.02 0.85 -12.79
CA GLN A 104 -10.86 1.71 -12.62
C GLN A 104 -11.11 2.79 -11.56
N GLU A 105 -12.31 3.37 -11.51
CA GLU A 105 -12.70 4.31 -10.47
C GLU A 105 -12.72 3.66 -9.10
N ALA A 106 -13.23 2.43 -8.99
CA ALA A 106 -13.22 1.68 -7.73
C ALA A 106 -11.79 1.38 -7.24
N GLU A 107 -10.87 1.05 -8.14
CA GLU A 107 -9.47 0.84 -7.81
C GLU A 107 -8.77 2.14 -7.41
N ARG A 108 -9.02 3.23 -8.15
CA ARG A 108 -8.50 4.56 -7.83
C ARG A 108 -8.99 5.06 -6.48
N ALA A 109 -10.26 4.86 -6.15
CA ALA A 109 -10.83 5.23 -4.86
C ALA A 109 -10.12 4.53 -3.70
N LYS A 110 -9.83 3.22 -3.84
CA LYS A 110 -9.04 2.47 -2.85
C LYS A 110 -7.65 3.06 -2.66
N PHE A 111 -6.97 3.40 -3.76
CA PHE A 111 -5.64 4.02 -3.71
C PHE A 111 -5.64 5.37 -3.01
N ILE A 112 -6.66 6.21 -3.25
CA ILE A 112 -6.78 7.53 -2.59
C ILE A 112 -6.95 7.35 -1.08
N VAL A 113 -7.80 6.42 -0.63
CA VAL A 113 -8.00 6.13 0.79
C VAL A 113 -6.70 5.62 1.43
N GLU A 114 -6.02 4.69 0.77
CA GLU A 114 -4.76 4.14 1.28
C GLU A 114 -3.66 5.21 1.37
N LYS A 115 -3.54 6.07 0.36
CA LYS A 115 -2.63 7.20 0.38
C LYS A 115 -2.92 8.14 1.55
N ALA A 116 -4.19 8.49 1.77
CA ALA A 116 -4.59 9.35 2.88
C ALA A 116 -4.27 8.71 4.25
N GLU A 117 -4.45 7.40 4.39
CA GLU A 117 -4.04 6.68 5.60
C GLU A 117 -2.53 6.69 5.81
N GLN A 118 -1.74 6.48 4.75
CA GLN A 118 -0.29 6.52 4.81
C GLN A 118 0.21 7.92 5.17
N ASP A 119 -0.32 8.97 4.56
CA ASP A 119 0.04 10.36 4.85
C ASP A 119 -0.27 10.69 6.32
N LYS A 120 -1.43 10.25 6.84
CA LYS A 120 -1.78 10.39 8.27
C LYS A 120 -0.79 9.66 9.17
N ARG A 121 -0.44 8.40 8.86
CA ARG A 121 0.52 7.62 9.65
C ARG A 121 1.90 8.26 9.62
N SER A 122 2.34 8.74 8.47
CA SER A 122 3.61 9.47 8.31
C SER A 122 3.64 10.73 9.18
N ALA A 123 2.56 11.53 9.16
CA ALA A 123 2.45 12.72 10.00
C ALA A 123 2.52 12.39 11.50
N ILE A 124 1.82 11.34 11.95
CA ILE A 124 1.85 10.90 13.36
C ILE A 124 3.25 10.42 13.75
N ILE A 125 3.88 9.56 12.93
CA ILE A 125 5.23 9.04 13.19
C ILE A 125 6.24 10.17 13.22
N ARG A 126 6.14 11.13 12.31
CA ARG A 126 6.99 12.32 12.28
C ARG A 126 6.82 13.15 13.54
N ALA A 127 5.58 13.47 13.93
CA ALA A 127 5.30 14.22 15.15
C ALA A 127 5.80 13.49 16.41
N GLN A 128 5.61 12.17 16.50
CA GLN A 128 6.13 11.36 17.60
C GLN A 128 7.67 11.31 17.62
N GLY A 129 8.29 11.18 16.44
CA GLY A 129 9.74 11.20 16.28
C GLY A 129 10.34 12.53 16.72
N GLU A 130 9.74 13.64 16.31
CA GLU A 130 10.12 15.00 16.73
C GLU A 130 9.90 15.20 18.24
N ALA A 131 8.75 14.80 18.78
CA ALA A 131 8.46 14.92 20.21
C ALA A 131 9.44 14.11 21.07
N LYS A 132 9.71 12.85 20.70
CA LYS A 132 10.68 12.00 21.41
C LYS A 132 12.10 12.53 21.28
N SER A 133 12.48 13.06 20.11
CA SER A 133 13.78 13.70 19.92
C SER A 133 13.93 14.94 20.79
N ALA A 134 12.91 15.80 20.85
CA ALA A 134 12.90 16.98 21.72
C ALA A 134 12.99 16.60 23.21
N GLN A 135 12.31 15.54 23.64
CA GLN A 135 12.43 15.03 25.02
C GLN A 135 13.84 14.53 25.34
N LEU A 136 14.46 13.75 24.44
CA LEU A 136 15.81 13.24 24.63
C LEU A 136 16.85 14.37 24.65
N ILE A 137 16.71 15.36 23.76
CA ILE A 137 17.56 16.56 23.76
C ILE A 137 17.34 17.35 25.06
N GLY A 138 16.10 17.52 25.51
CA GLY A 138 15.78 18.19 26.76
C GLY A 138 16.40 17.49 27.98
N GLN A 139 16.37 16.16 28.02
CA GLN A 139 17.03 15.37 29.06
C GLN A 139 18.56 15.49 28.99
N ALA A 140 19.15 15.48 27.80
CA ALA A 140 20.58 15.68 27.61
C ALA A 140 21.03 17.09 28.08
N ILE A 141 20.25 18.12 27.75
CA ILE A 141 20.47 19.49 28.22
C ILE A 141 20.38 19.58 29.75
N ALA A 142 19.35 18.97 30.34
CA ALA A 142 19.16 18.96 31.80
C ALA A 142 20.32 18.24 32.53
N SER A 143 20.93 17.24 31.90
CA SER A 143 22.04 16.49 32.47
C SER A 143 23.38 17.24 32.44
N ASN A 144 23.59 18.13 31.46
CA ASN A 144 24.84 18.87 31.32
C ASN A 144 24.62 20.30 30.78
N PRO A 145 24.72 21.35 31.62
CA PRO A 145 24.55 22.73 31.18
C PRO A 145 25.63 23.20 30.19
N ALA A 146 26.82 22.58 30.16
CA ALA A 146 27.86 22.90 29.17
C ALA A 146 27.45 22.55 27.72
N PHE A 147 26.48 21.65 27.54
CA PHE A 147 25.95 21.30 26.23
C PHE A 147 25.16 22.45 25.59
N LEU A 148 24.45 23.25 26.40
CA LEU A 148 23.76 24.45 25.92
C LEU A 148 24.75 25.51 25.43
N ALA A 149 25.81 25.75 26.19
CA ALA A 149 26.86 26.70 25.83
C ALA A 149 27.54 26.30 24.51
N LEU A 150 27.91 25.02 24.37
CA LEU A 150 28.48 24.50 23.12
C LEU A 150 27.52 24.69 21.95
N ARG A 151 26.23 24.38 22.12
CA ARG A 151 25.21 24.55 21.07
C ARG A 151 24.97 26.00 20.69
N GLN A 152 25.02 26.94 21.65
CA GLN A 152 24.94 28.37 21.36
C GLN A 152 26.13 28.84 20.53
N ILE A 153 27.36 28.41 20.87
CA ILE A 153 28.56 28.75 20.09
C ILE A 153 28.47 28.18 18.67
N GLU A 154 27.99 26.94 18.51
CA GLU A 154 27.81 26.32 17.20
C GLU A 154 26.78 27.08 16.34
N ALA A 155 25.62 27.43 16.92
CA ALA A 155 24.58 28.19 16.23
C ALA A 155 25.06 29.59 15.83
N ALA A 156 25.77 30.28 16.74
CA ALA A 156 26.38 31.57 16.44
C ALA A 156 27.40 31.48 15.30
N ARG A 157 28.22 30.42 15.28
CA ARG A 157 29.18 30.16 14.18
C ARG A 157 28.46 29.91 12.85
N GLU A 158 27.40 29.12 12.84
CA GLU A 158 26.62 28.81 11.63
C GLU A 158 25.92 30.06 11.06
N ILE A 159 25.32 30.87 11.92
CA ILE A 159 24.69 32.15 11.54
C ILE A 159 25.74 33.10 10.97
N ALA A 160 26.88 33.25 11.66
CA ALA A 160 27.97 34.10 11.19
C ALA A 160 28.51 33.63 9.83
N GLN A 161 28.64 32.33 9.61
CA GLN A 161 29.11 31.76 8.34
C GLN A 161 28.08 31.94 7.21
N THR A 162 26.79 31.75 7.49
CA THR A 162 25.71 31.97 6.53
C THR A 162 25.65 33.43 6.08
N ILE A 163 25.84 34.37 7.01
CA ILE A 163 25.84 35.81 6.72
C ILE A 163 27.11 36.24 5.98
N ALA A 164 28.28 35.72 6.38
CA ALA A 164 29.55 36.00 5.71
C ALA A 164 29.56 35.57 4.23
N ASN A 165 28.86 34.48 3.92
CA ASN A 165 28.70 33.98 2.55
C ASN A 165 27.57 34.68 1.77
N SER A 166 26.67 35.39 2.45
CA SER A 166 25.53 36.06 1.81
C SER A 166 25.99 37.35 1.10
N SER A 167 25.38 37.65 -0.05
CA SER A 167 25.71 38.84 -0.85
C SER A 167 25.39 40.17 -0.13
N ASN A 168 24.52 40.13 0.88
CA ASN A 168 24.14 41.28 1.70
C ASN A 168 24.99 41.31 2.98
N ARG A 169 26.12 42.02 2.96
CA ARG A 169 27.03 42.10 4.11
C ARG A 169 26.46 43.04 5.18
N VAL A 170 25.71 42.46 6.12
CA VAL A 170 25.31 43.10 7.38
C VAL A 170 26.36 42.75 8.42
N PHE A 171 27.02 43.77 8.99
CA PHE A 171 27.93 43.58 10.11
C PHE A 171 27.13 43.34 11.39
N LEU A 172 27.29 42.18 12.00
CA LEU A 172 26.67 41.86 13.29
C LEU A 172 27.62 42.21 14.42
N ASN A 173 27.08 42.78 15.50
CA ASN A 173 27.84 43.03 16.71
C ASN A 173 27.99 41.72 17.51
N SER A 174 29.09 41.54 18.25
CA SER A 174 29.33 40.31 19.05
C SER A 174 28.22 40.05 20.08
N ASN A 175 27.51 41.10 20.49
CA ASN A 175 26.34 41.03 21.36
C ASN A 175 25.11 40.42 20.67
N ASP A 176 24.89 40.72 19.38
CA ASP A 176 23.76 40.17 18.60
C ASP A 176 23.95 38.68 18.28
N LEU A 177 25.21 38.23 18.22
CA LEU A 177 25.57 36.83 18.06
C LEU A 177 25.58 36.04 19.37
N LEU A 178 25.20 36.67 20.50
CA LEU A 178 25.22 36.06 21.83
C LEU A 178 26.57 35.41 22.16
N LEU A 179 27.67 35.94 21.61
CA LEU A 179 29.03 35.43 21.82
C LEU A 179 29.62 35.90 23.15
N ASN A 180 28.87 36.68 23.93
CA ASN A 180 29.33 37.16 25.22
C ASN A 180 29.23 36.05 26.28
N LEU A 181 30.26 35.21 26.34
CA LEU A 181 30.43 34.10 27.29
C LEU A 181 30.58 34.55 28.76
N GLN A 182 30.43 35.86 29.07
CA GLN A 182 30.73 36.43 30.38
C GLN A 182 29.62 36.23 31.43
N GLU A 183 28.40 35.81 31.06
CA GLU A 183 27.29 35.58 32.01
C GLU A 183 27.07 34.10 32.42
N MET A 184 27.76 33.14 31.80
CA MET A 184 27.69 31.74 32.23
C MET A 184 28.81 31.42 33.20
N ASN A 185 28.62 31.78 34.48
CA ASN A 185 29.43 31.26 35.57
C ASN A 185 29.27 29.72 35.65
N VAL A 186 30.26 28.99 35.14
CA VAL A 186 30.31 27.52 35.16
C VAL A 186 30.84 26.97 36.48
N ASP A 187 31.20 27.83 37.45
CA ASP A 187 31.65 27.40 38.78
C ASP A 187 30.50 27.43 39.79
N SER A 188 29.86 26.27 39.95
CA SER A 188 29.39 25.78 41.26
C SER A 188 28.98 24.31 41.17
N PRO A 189 29.80 23.37 41.68
CA PRO A 189 29.28 22.05 42.02
C PRO A 189 28.31 22.23 43.18
N THR A 190 27.02 22.00 42.92
CA THR A 190 25.98 21.96 43.96
C THR A 190 26.41 20.97 45.04
N LYS A 191 26.90 21.49 46.17
CA LYS A 191 27.20 20.68 47.36
C LYS A 191 25.92 19.99 47.78
N LEU A 192 25.92 18.65 47.68
CA LEU A 192 25.02 17.76 48.41
C LEU A 192 25.07 18.15 49.90
N LYS A 193 24.02 18.81 50.39
CA LYS A 193 23.77 18.89 51.84
C LYS A 193 23.29 17.52 52.29
N LYS A 194 24.00 16.98 53.28
CA LYS A 194 23.64 15.80 54.08
C LYS A 194 22.24 15.94 54.68
#